data_AF-A0A2H9SK74-F1
#
_entry.id   AF-A0A2H9SK74-F1
#
_cell.length_a   1.000
_cell.length_b   1.000
_cell.length_c   1.000
_cell.angle_alpha   90.00
_cell.angle_beta   90.00
_cell.angle_gamma   90.00
#
_symmetry.space_group_name_H-M   'P 1'
#
loop_
_entity.id
_entity.type
_entity.pdbx_description
1 polymer ?
#
loop_
_entity_poly.entity_id
_entity_poly.type
_entity_poly.pdbx_seq_one_letter_code
_entity_poly.pdbx_strand_id
1 'polypeptide(L)'
;MAVSLGEYFIEKLGHWFLQEEPPERGYLCDFNRLCHKIRPADVILVEGRSRASRIIKRVTQSSWSHAALYIGCLQDIQDIPYTNEF
;
A
#
# COMPACT_ATOMS: atom_id res chain seq x y z
N MET A 1 -26.53 -18.08 14.45
CA MET A 1 -25.56 -16.97 14.64
C MET A 1 -26.03 -15.83 13.75
N ALA A 2 -26.74 -14.85 14.33
CA ALA A 2 -27.29 -13.73 13.59
C ALA A 2 -26.18 -12.68 13.44
N VAL A 3 -25.58 -12.57 12.26
CA VAL A 3 -24.71 -11.46 11.92
C VAL A 3 -25.57 -10.19 11.98
N SER A 4 -25.14 -9.20 12.76
CA SER A 4 -25.87 -7.95 12.90
C SER A 4 -25.99 -7.27 11.53
N LEU A 5 -27.15 -6.68 11.23
CA LEU A 5 -27.37 -5.95 9.98
C LEU A 5 -26.28 -4.89 9.74
N GLY A 6 -25.72 -4.33 10.82
CA GLY A 6 -24.61 -3.38 10.78
C GLY A 6 -23.29 -3.99 10.35
N GLU A 7 -22.96 -5.20 10.80
CA GLU A 7 -21.74 -5.92 10.38
C GLU A 7 -21.81 -6.26 8.90
N TYR A 8 -22.96 -6.76 8.44
CA TYR A 8 -23.20 -7.01 7.02
C TYR A 8 -23.05 -5.73 6.17
N PHE A 9 -23.52 -4.59 6.67
CA PHE A 9 -23.41 -3.32 5.97
C PHE A 9 -21.96 -2.83 5.87
N ILE A 10 -21.18 -2.96 6.96
CA ILE A 10 -19.76 -2.59 6.99
C ILE A 10 -18.94 -3.47 6.05
N GLU A 11 -19.15 -4.78 6.06
CA GLU A 11 -18.46 -5.70 5.15
C GLU A 11 -18.79 -5.37 3.69
N LYS A 12 -20.06 -5.14 3.39
CA LYS A 12 -20.51 -4.85 2.02
C LYS A 12 -20.00 -3.52 1.52
N LEU A 13 -20.01 -2.48 2.35
CA LEU A 13 -19.43 -1.19 2.02
C LEU A 13 -17.90 -1.27 1.89
N GLY A 14 -17.24 -1.97 2.80
CA GLY A 14 -15.79 -2.16 2.77
C GLY A 14 -15.36 -2.83 1.48
N HIS A 15 -16.01 -3.92 1.10
CA HIS A 15 -15.76 -4.61 -0.16
C HIS A 15 -15.99 -3.69 -1.37
N TRP A 16 -17.07 -2.93 -1.38
CA TRP A 16 -17.37 -1.99 -2.47
C TRP A 16 -16.34 -0.85 -2.58
N PHE A 17 -15.85 -0.32 -1.47
CA PHE A 17 -14.85 0.77 -1.46
C PHE A 17 -13.45 0.30 -1.82
N LEU A 18 -13.09 -0.92 -1.41
CA LEU A 18 -11.76 -1.51 -1.59
C LEU A 18 -11.59 -2.22 -2.94
N GLN A 19 -12.68 -2.47 -3.68
CA GLN A 19 -12.62 -3.00 -5.04
C GLN A 19 -11.69 -2.16 -5.91
N GLU A 20 -10.68 -2.81 -6.48
CA GLU A 20 -9.78 -2.18 -7.44
C GLU A 20 -10.42 -2.18 -8.82
N GLU A 21 -10.46 -1.00 -9.45
CA GLU A 21 -10.87 -0.86 -10.83
C GLU A 21 -9.72 -1.30 -11.77
N PRO A 22 -10.03 -1.80 -12.99
CA PRO A 22 -9.01 -2.12 -13.97
C PRO A 22 -8.15 -0.88 -14.27
N PRO A 23 -6.87 -1.07 -14.62
CA PRO A 23 -5.97 0.06 -14.84
C PRO A 23 -6.45 0.87 -16.06
N GLU A 24 -6.78 2.15 -15.85
CA GLU A 24 -7.15 3.07 -16.93
C GLU A 24 -5.98 3.33 -17.90
N ARG A 25 -4.74 3.15 -17.41
CA ARG A 25 -3.49 3.38 -18.15
C ARG A 25 -2.43 2.35 -17.77
N GLY A 26 -1.46 2.16 -18.66
CA GLY A 26 -0.27 1.36 -18.38
C GLY A 26 0.58 1.95 -17.24
N TYR A 27 1.32 1.09 -16.54
CA TYR A 27 2.26 1.52 -15.51
C TYR A 27 3.40 2.33 -16.12
N LEU A 28 3.65 3.52 -15.59
CA LEU A 28 4.73 4.41 -16.04
C LEU A 28 6.07 4.12 -15.35
N CYS A 29 6.06 3.20 -14.38
CA CYS A 29 7.20 2.79 -13.57
C CYS A 29 7.71 1.43 -14.05
N ASP A 30 9.00 1.32 -14.32
CA ASP A 30 9.67 0.03 -14.52
C ASP A 30 9.91 -0.62 -13.15
N PHE A 31 9.04 -1.57 -12.81
CA PHE A 31 9.09 -2.29 -11.54
C PHE A 31 10.42 -3.02 -11.34
N ASN A 32 10.95 -3.68 -12.38
CA ASN A 32 12.22 -4.40 -12.26
C ASN A 32 13.36 -3.44 -11.94
N ARG A 33 13.41 -2.28 -12.61
CA ARG A 33 14.43 -1.28 -12.33
C ARG A 33 14.31 -0.68 -10.94
N LEU A 34 13.09 -0.50 -10.44
CA LEU A 34 12.84 -0.03 -9.08
C LEU A 34 13.35 -1.06 -8.05
N CYS A 35 13.04 -2.34 -8.21
CA CYS A 35 13.47 -3.40 -7.30
C CYS A 35 15.00 -3.51 -7.17
N HIS A 36 15.76 -3.23 -8.24
CA HIS A 36 17.23 -3.24 -8.19
C HIS A 36 17.84 -2.00 -7.52
N LYS A 37 17.07 -0.92 -7.37
CA LYS A 37 17.58 0.39 -6.91
C LYS A 37 17.10 0.78 -5.52
N ILE A 38 16.00 0.20 -5.06
CA ILE A 38 15.37 0.54 -3.78
C ILE A 38 16.28 0.19 -2.61
N ARG A 39 16.24 1.01 -1.55
CA ARG A 39 17.06 0.87 -0.33
C ARG A 39 16.19 1.00 0.91
N PRO A 40 16.57 0.35 2.03
CA PRO A 40 15.90 0.56 3.32
C PRO A 40 15.75 2.05 3.63
N ALA A 41 14.59 2.41 4.18
CA ALA A 41 14.12 3.78 4.41
C ALA A 41 13.61 4.57 3.20
N ASP A 42 13.63 4.01 1.99
CA ASP A 42 12.92 4.62 0.85
C ASP A 42 11.40 4.60 1.06
N VAL A 43 10.72 5.67 0.66
CA VAL A 43 9.24 5.73 0.68
C VAL A 43 8.70 5.50 -0.73
N ILE A 44 7.94 4.42 -0.89
CA ILE A 44 7.27 4.06 -2.13
C ILE A 44 5.90 4.73 -2.15
N LEU A 45 5.62 5.50 -3.20
CA LEU A 45 4.30 6.08 -3.45
C LEU A 45 3.56 5.25 -4.49
N VAL A 46 2.27 4.99 -4.24
CA VAL A 46 1.45 4.14 -5.10
C VAL A 46 0.17 4.87 -5.50
N GLU A 47 -0.08 4.87 -6.80
CA GLU A 47 -1.37 5.26 -7.36
C GLU A 47 -2.36 4.10 -7.24
N GLY A 48 -3.13 4.07 -6.16
CA GLY A 48 -4.19 3.09 -5.98
C GLY A 48 -5.35 3.30 -6.96
N ARG A 49 -6.06 2.20 -7.23
CA ARG A 49 -7.16 2.13 -8.20
C ARG A 49 -8.52 1.87 -7.57
N SER A 50 -8.57 1.73 -6.25
CA SER A 50 -9.84 1.55 -5.55
C SER A 50 -10.67 2.84 -5.53
N ARG A 51 -11.97 2.73 -5.27
CA ARG A 51 -12.84 3.90 -5.09
C ARG A 51 -12.34 4.80 -3.97
N ALA A 52 -11.89 4.21 -2.87
CA ALA A 52 -11.23 4.94 -1.78
C ALA A 52 -9.98 5.70 -2.27
N SER A 53 -9.15 5.07 -3.11
CA SER A 53 -7.96 5.70 -3.69
C SER A 53 -8.32 6.93 -4.54
N ARG A 54 -9.40 6.84 -5.34
CA ARG A 54 -9.88 7.97 -6.15
C ARG A 54 -10.30 9.15 -5.28
N ILE A 55 -10.95 8.91 -4.15
CA ILE A 55 -11.32 9.96 -3.19
C ILE A 55 -10.07 10.59 -2.59
N ILE A 56 -9.12 9.79 -2.12
CA ILE A 56 -7.85 10.28 -1.55
C ILE A 56 -7.15 11.19 -2.56
N LYS A 57 -6.94 10.72 -3.81
CA LYS A 57 -6.30 11.50 -4.88
C LYS A 57 -6.99 12.85 -5.13
N ARG A 58 -8.33 12.86 -5.14
CA ARG A 58 -9.11 14.09 -5.34
C ARG A 58 -8.99 15.06 -4.17
N VAL A 59 -9.05 14.56 -2.94
CA VAL A 59 -8.99 15.42 -1.75
C VAL A 59 -7.59 16.00 -1.58
N THR A 60 -6.56 15.18 -1.77
CA THR A 60 -5.15 15.60 -1.60
C THR A 60 -4.59 16.32 -2.81
N GLN A 61 -5.33 16.37 -3.94
CA GLN A 61 -4.87 16.91 -5.21
C GLN A 61 -3.53 16.29 -5.65
N SER A 62 -3.33 15.00 -5.34
CA SER A 62 -2.12 14.25 -5.64
C SER A 62 -2.45 13.01 -6.46
N SER A 63 -1.49 12.55 -7.28
CA SER A 63 -1.62 11.27 -8.00
C SER A 63 -1.44 10.05 -7.07
N TRP A 64 -0.92 10.26 -5.86
CA TRP A 64 -0.60 9.20 -4.91
C TRP A 64 -1.72 9.00 -3.90
N SER A 65 -2.18 7.76 -3.73
CA SER A 65 -3.20 7.42 -2.73
C SER A 65 -2.66 6.62 -1.56
N HIS A 66 -1.54 5.93 -1.73
CA HIS A 66 -0.86 5.19 -0.66
C HIS A 66 0.63 5.52 -0.64
N ALA A 67 1.22 5.31 0.52
CA ALA A 67 2.65 5.36 0.74
C ALA A 67 3.07 4.14 1.58
N ALA A 68 4.24 3.59 1.32
CA ALA A 68 4.82 2.50 2.08
C ALA A 68 6.30 2.78 2.34
N LEU A 69 6.77 2.54 3.56
CA LEU A 69 8.19 2.59 3.89
C LEU A 69 8.81 1.23 3.55
N TYR A 70 9.85 1.24 2.73
CA TYR A 70 10.61 0.04 2.42
C TYR A 70 11.63 -0.23 3.54
N ILE A 71 11.53 -1.41 4.16
CA ILE A 71 12.36 -1.81 5.31
C ILE A 71 13.52 -2.75 4.94
N GLY A 72 13.63 -3.14 3.66
CA GLY A 72 14.60 -4.15 3.19
C GLY A 72 13.97 -5.51 2.89
N CYS A 73 14.73 -6.40 2.25
CA CYS A 73 14.38 -7.81 2.12
C CYS A 73 14.64 -8.52 3.47
N LEU A 74 13.95 -9.63 3.74
CA LEU A 74 14.25 -10.47 4.91
C LEU A 74 15.72 -10.89 4.95
N GLN A 75 16.36 -11.03 3.79
CA GLN A 75 17.78 -11.36 3.65
C GLN A 75 18.72 -10.21 4.04
N ASP A 76 18.24 -8.97 4.02
CA ASP A 76 18.98 -7.76 4.42
C ASP A 76 18.87 -7.49 5.92
N ILE A 77 17.86 -8.07 6.57
CA ILE A 77 17.70 -8.08 8.03
C ILE A 77 18.60 -9.21 8.58
N GLN A 78 19.91 -9.10 8.36
CA GLN A 78 20.87 -9.99 9.00
C GLN A 78 21.11 -9.50 10.42
N ASP A 79 20.99 -10.46 11.36
CA ASP A 79 21.24 -10.38 12.80
C ASP A 79 22.01 -9.13 13.21
N ILE A 80 21.29 -8.08 13.58
CA ILE A 80 21.85 -7.06 14.46
C ILE A 80 22.12 -7.85 15.75
N PRO A 81 23.39 -8.11 16.13
CA PRO A 81 23.63 -8.78 17.39
C PRO A 81 23.02 -7.87 18.45
N TYR A 82 22.14 -8.41 19.30
CA TYR A 82 21.72 -7.71 20.51
C TYR A 82 22.99 -7.49 21.33
N THR A 83 23.67 -6.39 21.06
CA THR A 83 24.86 -6.01 21.80
C THR A 83 24.26 -5.38 23.05
N ASN A 84 24.13 -6.20 24.09
CA ASN A 84 23.79 -5.74 25.42
C ASN A 84 24.97 -4.92 25.94
N GLU A 85 25.15 -3.72 25.41
CA GLU A 85 26.03 -2.69 25.98
C GLU A 85 25.16 -1.71 26.76
N PHE A 86 24.70 -2.16 27.92
CA PHE A 86 24.42 -1.34 29.08
C PHE A 86 25.08 -1.98 30.30
#